data_AF-A0A351FHY4-F1
#
_entry.id   AF-A0A351FHY4-F1
#
_cell.length_a   1.000
_cell.length_b   1.000
_cell.length_c   1.000
_cell.angle_alpha   90.00
_cell.angle_beta   90.00
_cell.angle_gamma   90.00
#
_symmetry.space_group_name_H-M   'P 1'
#
loop_
_entity.id
_entity.type
_entity.pdbx_description
1 polymer ?
#
loop_
_entity_poly.entity_id
_entity_poly.type
_entity_poly.pdbx_seq_one_letter_code
_entity_poly.pdbx_strand_id
1 'polypeptide(L)' 'MSQLTDEELMRKVQGGYMVEGPEDMTEGYRKALRVQLTVQADTELMSAPSYWMAARYAPSTNTQVSA' A
#
# COMPACT_ATOMS: atom_id res chain seq x y z
N MET A 1 -17.90 -21.72 12.84
CA MET A 1 -16.52 -21.21 12.82
C MET A 1 -16.53 -19.89 13.58
N SER A 2 -15.77 -19.75 14.67
CA SER A 2 -15.68 -18.49 15.40
C SER A 2 -15.03 -17.44 14.48
N GLN A 3 -15.62 -16.25 14.40
CA GLN A 3 -15.01 -15.13 13.66
C GLN A 3 -13.73 -14.71 14.38
N LEU A 4 -12.64 -14.53 13.62
CA LEU A 4 -11.38 -13.98 14.13
C LEU A 4 -11.63 -12.56 14.65
N THR A 5 -11.17 -12.27 15.86
CA THR A 5 -11.25 -10.93 16.45
C THR A 5 -10.02 -10.09 16.12
N ASP A 6 -10.15 -8.76 16.19
CA ASP A 6 -9.04 -7.84 15.91
C ASP A 6 -7.87 -8.06 16.90
N GLU A 7 -8.18 -8.33 18.16
CA GLU A 7 -7.16 -8.62 19.19
C GLU A 7 -6.38 -9.92 18.93
N GLU A 8 -7.06 -10.95 18.43
CA GLU A 8 -6.41 -12.20 18.02
C GLU A 8 -5.53 -11.98 16.80
N LEU A 9 -6.02 -11.26 15.79
CA LEU A 9 -5.24 -10.96 14.60
C LEU A 9 -3.99 -10.14 14.96
N MET A 10 -4.12 -9.11 15.81
CA MET A 10 -2.99 -8.31 16.29
C MET A 10 -1.93 -9.17 16.99
N ARG A 11 -2.34 -10.09 17.88
CA ARG A 11 -1.40 -11.00 18.55
C ARG A 11 -0.68 -11.92 17.57
N LYS A 12 -1.39 -12.48 16.57
CA LYS A 12 -0.77 -13.30 15.52
C LYS A 12 0.29 -12.50 14.75
N VAL A 13 -0.05 -11.30 14.29
CA VAL A 13 0.86 -10.42 13.53
C VAL A 13 2.09 -10.04 14.35
N GLN A 14 1.92 -9.71 15.64
CA GLN A 14 3.05 -9.46 16.55
C GLN A 14 3.96 -10.68 16.74
N GLY A 15 3.41 -11.89 16.62
CA GLY A 15 4.16 -13.15 16.61
C GLY A 15 4.82 -13.49 15.28
N GLY A 16 4.77 -12.60 14.27
CA GLY A 16 5.38 -12.80 12.95
C GLY A 16 4.46 -13.48 11.94
N TYR A 17 3.17 -13.64 12.23
CA TYR A 17 2.20 -14.11 11.24
C TYR A 17 2.02 -13.07 10.13
N MET A 18 2.11 -13.51 8.87
CA MET A 18 1.79 -12.69 7.70
C MET A 18 0.33 -12.92 7.29
N VAL A 19 -0.38 -11.83 6.99
CA VAL A 19 -1.72 -11.86 6.41
C VAL A 19 -1.56 -11.98 4.90
N GLU A 20 -1.94 -13.12 4.33
CA GLU A 20 -1.72 -13.42 2.90
C GLU A 20 -3.00 -13.26 2.08
N GLY A 21 -4.16 -13.57 2.68
CA GLY A 21 -5.45 -13.57 2.01
C GLY A 21 -6.59 -12.92 2.82
N PRO A 22 -7.73 -12.60 2.18
CA PRO A 22 -8.91 -12.09 2.87
C PRO A 22 -9.44 -13.00 4.00
N GLU A 23 -9.21 -14.30 3.91
CA GLU A 23 -9.55 -15.31 4.91
C GLU A 23 -8.77 -15.13 6.23
N ASP A 24 -7.62 -14.46 6.19
CA ASP A 24 -6.80 -14.14 7.37
C ASP A 24 -7.24 -12.84 8.06
N MET A 25 -8.14 -12.09 7.43
CA MET A 25 -8.49 -10.74 7.85
C MET A 25 -9.75 -10.72 8.70
N THR A 26 -9.77 -9.80 9.66
CA THR A 26 -11.03 -9.32 10.23
C THR A 26 -11.66 -8.29 9.29
N GLU A 27 -12.96 -8.02 9.46
CA GLU A 27 -13.63 -6.99 8.66
C GLU A 27 -13.04 -5.59 8.93
N GLY A 28 -12.65 -5.31 10.19
CA GLY A 28 -11.99 -4.07 10.57
C GLY A 28 -10.65 -3.88 9.85
N TYR A 29 -9.80 -4.92 9.88
CA TYR A 29 -8.53 -4.93 9.17
C TYR A 29 -8.72 -4.73 7.66
N ARG A 30 -9.65 -5.49 7.05
CA ARG A 30 -9.94 -5.41 5.62
C ARG A 30 -10.39 -4.02 5.18
N LYS A 31 -11.25 -3.37 5.98
CA LYS A 31 -11.71 -2.00 5.73
C LYS A 31 -10.54 -1.01 5.78
N ALA A 32 -9.68 -1.09 6.80
CA ALA A 32 -8.52 -0.23 6.94
C ALA A 32 -7.52 -0.42 5.79
N LEU A 33 -7.22 -1.68 5.43
CA LEU A 33 -6.32 -2.01 4.34
C LEU A 33 -6.82 -1.46 3.01
N ARG A 34 -8.12 -1.56 2.72
CA ARG A 34 -8.70 -0.99 1.50
C ARG A 34 -8.47 0.53 1.42
N VAL A 35 -8.74 1.25 2.50
CA VAL A 35 -8.52 2.70 2.55
C VAL A 35 -7.04 3.02 2.30
N GLN A 36 -6.14 2.33 2.99
CA GLN A 36 -4.70 2.55 2.84
C GLN A 36 -4.22 2.29 1.40
N LEU A 37 -4.60 1.14 0.82
CA LEU A 37 -4.20 0.78 -0.54
C LEU A 37 -4.78 1.75 -1.57
N THR A 38 -6.02 2.22 -1.40
CA THR A 38 -6.61 3.25 -2.28
C THR A 38 -5.82 4.56 -2.18
N VAL A 39 -5.56 5.05 -0.97
CA VAL A 39 -4.79 6.29 -0.79
C VAL A 39 -3.37 6.17 -1.37
N GLN A 40 -2.71 5.03 -1.21
CA GLN A 40 -1.40 4.79 -1.82
C GLN A 40 -1.49 4.79 -3.34
N ALA A 41 -2.45 4.07 -3.92
CA ALA A 41 -2.65 4.04 -5.37
C ALA A 41 -2.93 5.43 -5.95
N ASP A 42 -3.79 6.21 -5.28
CA ASP A 42 -4.10 7.59 -5.68
C ASP A 42 -2.87 8.49 -5.57
N THR A 43 -2.06 8.31 -4.52
CA THR A 43 -0.82 9.08 -4.32
C THR A 43 0.18 8.82 -5.44
N GLU A 44 0.42 7.55 -5.78
CA GLU A 44 1.32 7.18 -6.88
C GLU A 44 0.82 7.76 -8.21
N LEU A 45 -0.47 7.61 -8.51
CA LEU A 45 -1.07 8.15 -9.72
C LEU A 45 -0.98 9.69 -9.79
N MET A 46 -1.27 10.38 -8.69
CA MET A 46 -1.21 11.84 -8.62
C MET A 46 0.22 12.38 -8.68
N SER A 47 1.22 11.61 -8.25
CA SER A 47 2.62 12.00 -8.31
C SER A 47 3.23 11.86 -9.71
N ALA A 48 2.67 10.99 -10.57
CA ALA A 48 3.20 10.72 -11.91
C ALA A 48 3.39 11.97 -12.80
N PRO A 49 2.47 12.95 -12.85
CA PRO A 49 2.69 14.18 -13.60
C PRO A 49 3.86 15.02 -13.07
N SER A 50 4.11 15.01 -11.76
CA SER A 50 5.25 15.72 -11.16
C SER A 50 6.57 15.09 -11.58
N TYR A 51 6.66 13.75 -11.56
CA TYR A 51 7.82 13.01 -12.08
C TYR A 51 8.04 13.27 -13.57
N TRP A 52 6.97 13.23 -14.38
CA TRP A 52 7.05 13.57 -15.79
C TRP A 52 7.57 15.00 -16.04
N MET A 53 7.08 15.97 -15.27
CA MET A 53 7.55 17.36 -15.38
C MET A 53 9.02 17.48 -15.01
N ALA A 54 9.49 16.78 -13.96
CA ALA A 54 10.90 16.73 -13.61
C ALA A 54 11.75 16.09 -14.73
N ALA A 55 11.30 14.95 -15.27
CA ALA A 55 11.96 14.24 -16.36
C ALA A 55 12.11 15.11 -17.62
N ARG A 56 11.11 15.93 -17.93
CA ARG A 56 11.11 16.82 -19.11
C ARG A 56 12.21 17.88 -19.07
N TYR A 57 12.59 18.34 -17.88
CA TYR A 57 13.63 19.36 -17.69
C TYR A 57 14.94 18.79 -17.14
N ALA A 58 15.10 17.46 -17.15
CA ALA A 58 16.30 16.81 -16.66
C ALA A 58 17.54 17.21 -17.51
N PRO A 59 18.70 17.45 -16.88
CA PRO A 59 19.89 17.97 -17.55
C PRO A 59 20.60 16.96 -18.47
N SER A 60 20.20 15.68 -18.41
CA SER A 60 20.74 14.61 -19.24
C SER A 60 19.69 13.54 -19.51
N THR A 61 19.91 12.75 -20.57
CA THR A 61 19.08 11.58 -20.89
C THR A 61 19.08 10.55 -19.77
N ASN A 62 20.20 10.34 -19.08
CA ASN A 62 20.28 9.39 -17.96
C ASN A 62 19.36 9.81 -16.80
N THR A 63 19.38 11.10 -16.46
CA THR A 63 18.49 11.66 -15.42
C THR A 63 17.03 11.76 -15.87
N GLN A 64 16.76 11.81 -17.17
CA GLN A 64 15.40 11.84 -17.72
C GLN A 64 14.72 10.48 -17.64
N VAL A 65 15.44 9.38 -17.92
CA VAL A 65 14.86 8.03 -17.92
C VAL A 65 14.70 7.43 -16.52
N SER A 66 15.41 7.96 -15.53
CA SER A 66 15.37 7.51 -14.14
C SER A 66 14.46 8.35 -13.24
N ALA A 67 13.82 9.38 -13.80
CA ALA A 67 12.97 10.33 -13.08
C ALA A 67 11.54 9.82 -12.92
#